data_AF-A0A840TX54-F1
#
_entry.id   AF-A0A840TX54-F1
#
_cell.length_a   1.000
_cell.length_b   1.000
_cell.length_c   1.000
_cell.angle_alpha   90.00
_cell.angle_beta   90.00
_cell.angle_gamma   90.00
#
_symmetry.space_group_name_H-M   'P 1'
#
loop_
_entity.id
_entity.type
_entity.pdbx_description
1 polymer ?
#
loop_
_entity_poly.entity_id
_entity_poly.type
_entity_poly.pdbx_seq_one_letter_code
_entity_poly.pdbx_strand_id
1 'polypeptide(L)'
;MTAIKITETNWYPEKRLIVTRISGNLDKNDIEQWEKGFKYVLGKVENNTLFKIFVDMHGFNAMSLDAHKRFRSVIPLTLADYGWKTGYVDLFEEEAKAIRYKNTRGIQCVGAAHAHQDETKMALYESKFSSEREHFFLDPMQAMQWIENLEITKVHS
;
A
#
# COMPACT_ATOMS: atom_id res chain seq x y z
N MET A 1 -27.44 -4.45 11.25
CA MET A 1 -26.58 -5.07 10.22
C MET A 1 -25.15 -4.73 10.56
N THR A 2 -24.31 -5.71 10.88
CA THR A 2 -22.88 -5.46 11.12
C THR A 2 -22.28 -4.99 9.80
N ALA A 3 -21.63 -3.82 9.79
CA ALA A 3 -20.95 -3.33 8.60
C ALA A 3 -19.92 -4.37 8.15
N ILE A 4 -19.90 -4.69 6.85
CA ILE A 4 -18.95 -5.65 6.28
C ILE A 4 -17.56 -5.03 6.37
N LYS A 5 -16.65 -5.69 7.08
CA LYS A 5 -15.22 -5.36 7.14
C LYS A 5 -14.48 -6.14 6.06
N ILE A 6 -13.54 -5.49 5.37
CA ILE A 6 -12.68 -6.12 4.37
C ILE A 6 -11.23 -5.90 4.79
N THR A 7 -10.45 -6.98 4.83
CA THR A 7 -9.02 -6.99 5.18
C THR A 7 -8.32 -8.09 4.37
N GLU A 8 -8.29 -7.94 3.05
CA GLU A 8 -7.79 -8.97 2.13
C GLU A 8 -6.48 -8.54 1.47
N THR A 9 -5.66 -9.52 1.11
CA THR A 9 -4.50 -9.29 0.27
C THR A 9 -4.30 -10.50 -0.62
N ASN A 10 -4.02 -10.26 -1.90
CA ASN A 10 -3.85 -11.28 -2.92
C ASN A 10 -2.58 -11.02 -3.73
N TRP A 11 -1.91 -12.11 -4.12
CA TRP A 11 -0.78 -12.10 -5.05
C TRP A 11 -1.22 -12.65 -6.39
N TYR A 12 -1.03 -11.88 -7.44
CA TYR A 12 -1.32 -12.22 -8.83
C TYR A 12 0.01 -12.41 -9.56
N PRO A 13 0.61 -13.61 -9.54
CA PRO A 13 1.96 -13.86 -10.06
C PRO A 13 2.10 -13.54 -11.54
N GLU A 14 1.06 -13.79 -12.33
CA GLU A 14 1.02 -13.54 -13.77
C GLU A 14 1.13 -12.05 -14.12
N LYS A 15 0.67 -11.18 -13.21
CA LYS A 15 0.77 -9.71 -13.32
C LYS A 15 1.91 -9.14 -12.48
N ARG A 16 2.58 -10.00 -11.69
CA ARG A 16 3.48 -9.64 -10.58
C ARG A 16 2.91 -8.49 -9.74
N LEU A 17 1.62 -8.60 -9.41
CA LEU A 17 0.84 -7.57 -8.75
C LEU A 17 0.34 -8.08 -7.40
N ILE A 18 0.60 -7.31 -6.34
CA ILE A 18 -0.10 -7.48 -5.06
C ILE A 18 -1.28 -6.53 -5.05
N VAL A 19 -2.46 -7.02 -4.67
CA VAL A 19 -3.61 -6.15 -4.35
C VAL A 19 -3.93 -6.34 -2.89
N THR A 20 -3.92 -5.26 -2.12
CA THR A 20 -4.30 -5.25 -0.72
C THR A 20 -5.48 -4.30 -0.52
N ARG A 21 -6.51 -4.76 0.18
CA ARG A 21 -7.76 -4.02 0.37
C ARG A 21 -8.17 -3.99 1.82
N ILE A 22 -8.50 -2.79 2.27
CA ILE A 22 -8.97 -2.51 3.62
C ILE A 22 -10.16 -1.55 3.59
N SER A 23 -11.30 -1.98 4.16
CA SER A 23 -12.55 -1.20 4.11
C SER A 23 -13.47 -1.50 5.29
N GLY A 24 -14.30 -0.53 5.66
CA GLY A 24 -15.24 -0.59 6.77
C GLY A 24 -14.76 0.19 8.00
N ASN A 25 -15.56 0.14 9.07
CA ASN A 25 -15.19 0.69 10.38
C ASN A 25 -14.25 -0.29 11.08
N LEU A 26 -12.97 0.04 11.15
CA LEU A 26 -11.93 -0.85 11.64
C LEU A 26 -11.26 -0.32 12.91
N ASP A 27 -11.07 -1.22 13.86
CA ASP A 27 -10.25 -0.99 15.03
C ASP A 27 -8.79 -1.39 14.77
N LYS A 28 -7.95 -1.26 15.80
CA LYS A 28 -6.53 -1.59 15.72
C LYS A 28 -6.28 -3.07 15.45
N ASN A 29 -7.07 -3.96 16.05
CA ASN A 29 -6.90 -5.40 15.87
C ASN A 29 -7.24 -5.82 14.44
N ASP A 30 -8.26 -5.22 13.82
CA ASP A 30 -8.56 -5.44 12.40
C ASP A 30 -7.36 -5.04 11.50
N ILE A 31 -6.75 -3.87 11.76
CA ILE A 31 -5.59 -3.39 11.00
C ILE A 31 -4.37 -4.30 11.20
N GLU A 32 -4.16 -4.82 12.41
CA GLU A 32 -3.09 -5.78 12.69
C GLU A 32 -3.31 -7.12 12.01
N GLN A 33 -4.56 -7.58 11.89
CA GLN A 33 -4.90 -8.78 11.13
C GLN A 33 -4.67 -8.58 9.63
N TRP A 34 -5.08 -7.42 9.09
CA TRP A 34 -4.78 -7.03 7.72
C TRP A 34 -3.27 -7.02 7.44
N GLU A 35 -2.46 -6.41 8.31
CA GLU A 35 -1.01 -6.40 8.15
C GLU A 35 -0.41 -7.82 8.17
N LYS A 36 -0.88 -8.70 9.06
CA LYS A 36 -0.45 -10.10 9.08
C LYS A 36 -0.76 -10.80 7.76
N GLY A 37 -1.95 -10.58 7.21
CA GLY A 37 -2.35 -11.09 5.89
C GLY A 37 -1.46 -10.55 4.77
N PHE A 38 -1.17 -9.24 4.79
CA PHE A 38 -0.29 -8.60 3.83
C PHE A 38 1.13 -9.20 3.87
N LYS A 39 1.72 -9.30 5.06
CA LYS A 39 3.06 -9.91 5.26
C LYS A 39 3.08 -11.39 4.85
N TYR A 40 2.01 -12.13 5.12
CA TYR A 40 1.89 -13.53 4.70
C TYR A 40 1.91 -13.67 3.18
N VAL A 41 1.18 -12.81 2.45
CA VAL A 41 1.17 -12.82 0.98
C VAL A 41 2.52 -12.42 0.41
N LEU A 42 3.17 -11.39 0.96
CA LEU A 42 4.54 -11.03 0.58
C LEU A 42 5.53 -12.20 0.81
N GLY A 43 5.31 -13.02 1.85
CA GLY A 43 6.08 -14.24 2.09
C GLY A 43 5.99 -15.27 0.96
N LYS A 44 4.89 -15.28 0.20
CA LYS A 44 4.67 -16.17 -0.96
C LYS A 44 5.34 -15.69 -2.24
N VAL A 45 5.70 -14.41 -2.33
CA VAL A 45 6.43 -13.88 -3.48
C VAL A 45 7.79 -14.56 -3.58
N GLU A 46 8.15 -15.00 -4.78
CA GLU A 46 9.40 -15.71 -5.05
C GLU A 46 10.61 -14.79 -4.85
N ASN A 47 11.75 -15.36 -4.46
CA ASN A 47 12.99 -14.61 -4.27
C ASN A 47 13.41 -13.89 -5.56
N ASN A 48 14.05 -12.73 -5.42
CA ASN A 48 14.53 -11.89 -6.54
C ASN A 48 13.42 -11.38 -7.49
N THR A 49 12.17 -11.32 -7.02
CA THR A 49 11.03 -10.86 -7.82
C THR A 49 10.85 -9.34 -7.72
N LEU A 50 10.58 -8.71 -8.87
CA LEU A 50 10.03 -7.37 -8.93
C LEU A 50 8.51 -7.45 -8.89
N PHE A 51 7.87 -6.65 -8.04
CA PHE A 51 6.41 -6.58 -7.98
C PHE A 51 5.92 -5.15 -7.99
N LYS A 52 4.66 -4.98 -8.35
CA LYS A 52 3.89 -3.74 -8.21
C LYS A 52 2.74 -3.97 -7.24
N ILE A 53 2.22 -2.91 -6.62
CA ILE A 53 1.17 -3.03 -5.61
C ILE A 53 0.01 -2.06 -5.87
N PHE A 54 -1.20 -2.56 -5.65
CA PHE A 54 -2.38 -1.73 -5.46
C PHE A 54 -2.82 -1.77 -3.99
N VAL A 55 -2.93 -0.60 -3.37
CA VAL A 55 -3.45 -0.40 -2.03
C VAL A 55 -4.84 0.25 -2.13
N ASP A 56 -5.88 -0.57 -2.01
CA ASP A 56 -7.27 -0.11 -1.99
C ASP A 56 -7.72 0.18 -0.55
N MET A 57 -7.78 1.46 -0.20
CA MET A 57 -8.25 1.96 1.09
C MET A 57 -9.66 2.54 0.98
N HIS A 58 -10.36 2.33 -0.15
CA HIS A 58 -11.66 2.91 -0.38
C HIS A 58 -12.71 2.29 0.56
N GLY A 59 -13.33 3.14 1.37
CA GLY A 59 -14.29 2.74 2.40
C GLY A 59 -13.67 2.48 3.76
N PHE A 60 -12.34 2.63 3.92
CA PHE A 60 -11.68 2.54 5.22
C PHE A 60 -12.09 3.70 6.13
N ASN A 61 -12.47 3.35 7.37
CA ASN A 61 -12.69 4.31 8.44
C ASN A 61 -12.09 3.78 9.75
N ALA A 62 -11.14 4.53 10.34
CA ALA A 62 -10.55 4.17 11.61
C ALA A 62 -11.52 4.50 12.77
N MET A 63 -11.77 3.53 13.66
CA MET A 63 -12.66 3.72 14.81
C MET A 63 -12.02 4.53 15.95
N SER A 64 -10.72 4.77 15.91
CA SER A 64 -9.98 5.53 16.92
C SER A 64 -8.71 6.17 16.37
N LEU A 65 -8.14 7.12 17.11
CA LEU A 65 -6.84 7.71 16.78
C LEU A 65 -5.70 6.67 16.80
N ASP A 66 -5.76 5.69 17.70
CA ASP A 66 -4.76 4.60 17.75
C ASP A 66 -4.88 3.70 16.51
N ALA A 67 -6.09 3.36 16.08
CA ALA A 67 -6.33 2.65 14.82
C ALA A 67 -5.79 3.46 13.62
N HIS A 68 -6.10 4.76 13.57
CA HIS A 68 -5.60 5.63 12.49
C HIS A 68 -4.06 5.69 12.46
N LYS A 69 -3.41 5.86 13.62
CA LYS A 69 -1.94 5.85 13.73
C LYS A 69 -1.35 4.51 13.30
N ARG A 70 -1.95 3.41 13.74
CA ARG A 70 -1.49 2.06 13.38
C ARG A 70 -1.57 1.81 11.88
N PHE A 71 -2.68 2.18 11.25
CA PHE A 71 -2.89 2.03 9.81
C PHE A 71 -1.86 2.79 8.99
N ARG A 72 -1.63 4.07 9.34
CA ARG A 72 -0.73 4.98 8.63
C ARG A 72 0.68 4.41 8.42
N SER A 73 1.17 3.63 9.37
CA SER A 73 2.53 3.07 9.31
C SER A 73 2.62 1.75 8.55
N VAL A 74 1.51 1.01 8.34
CA VAL A 74 1.55 -0.33 7.73
C VAL A 74 2.18 -0.29 6.34
N ILE A 75 1.64 0.52 5.43
CA ILE A 75 2.10 0.54 4.04
C ILE A 75 3.55 1.04 3.93
N PRO A 76 3.93 2.21 4.49
CA PRO A 76 5.30 2.68 4.36
C PRO A 76 6.33 1.75 5.01
N LEU A 77 6.07 1.23 6.22
CA LEU A 77 7.00 0.33 6.89
C LEU A 77 7.12 -1.01 6.14
N THR A 78 6.00 -1.55 5.65
CA THR A 78 6.02 -2.84 4.95
C THR A 78 6.75 -2.71 3.61
N LEU A 79 6.47 -1.66 2.84
CA LEU A 79 7.09 -1.46 1.53
C LEU A 79 8.57 -1.07 1.62
N ALA A 80 9.00 -0.46 2.73
CA ALA A 80 10.41 -0.18 2.95
C ALA A 80 11.27 -1.45 3.03
N ASP A 81 10.76 -2.56 3.57
CA ASP A 81 11.46 -3.85 3.59
C ASP A 81 11.66 -4.45 2.17
N TYR A 82 11.00 -3.86 1.16
CA TYR A 82 11.09 -4.22 -0.27
C TYR A 82 11.55 -3.05 -1.14
N GLY A 83 12.34 -2.14 -0.56
CA GLY A 83 13.08 -1.11 -1.28
C GLY A 83 12.25 0.09 -1.73
N TRP A 84 11.00 0.19 -1.31
CA TRP A 84 10.09 1.24 -1.76
C TRP A 84 9.84 2.30 -0.71
N LYS A 85 10.02 3.57 -1.11
CA LYS A 85 9.65 4.75 -0.33
C LYS A 85 8.30 5.26 -0.81
N THR A 86 7.26 5.02 -0.02
CA THR A 86 5.93 5.59 -0.28
C THR A 86 5.97 7.11 -0.23
N GLY A 87 5.47 7.79 -1.26
CA GLY A 87 5.65 9.23 -1.45
C GLY A 87 5.10 10.09 -0.31
N TYR A 88 3.97 9.71 0.30
CA TYR A 88 3.40 10.45 1.44
C TYR A 88 4.16 10.23 2.77
N VAL A 89 5.17 9.35 2.83
CA VAL A 89 5.81 8.98 4.09
C VAL A 89 6.46 10.16 4.82
N ASP A 90 6.97 11.13 4.06
CA ASP A 90 7.64 12.31 4.61
C ASP A 90 6.67 13.27 5.31
N LEU A 91 5.34 13.09 5.15
CA LEU A 91 4.33 13.77 5.97
C LEU A 91 4.33 13.30 7.43
N PHE A 92 4.95 12.15 7.71
CA PHE A 92 4.91 11.47 9.00
C PHE A 92 6.32 11.33 9.54
N GLU A 93 6.78 12.39 10.21
CA GLU A 93 8.19 12.56 10.61
C GLU A 93 8.70 11.41 11.50
N GLU A 94 7.87 10.89 12.40
CA GLU A 94 8.23 9.77 13.28
C GLU A 94 8.49 8.49 12.45
N GLU A 95 7.58 8.16 11.54
CA GLU A 95 7.69 7.01 10.64
C GLU A 95 8.88 7.17 9.67
N ALA A 96 9.05 8.35 9.08
CA ALA A 96 10.13 8.63 8.14
C ALA A 96 11.52 8.45 8.79
N LYS A 97 11.70 8.87 10.05
CA LYS A 97 12.95 8.68 10.81
C LYS A 97 13.24 7.21 11.15
N ALA A 98 12.18 6.43 11.41
CA ALA A 98 12.28 5.04 11.81
C ALA A 98 12.55 4.08 10.64
N ILE A 99 12.24 4.49 9.40
CA ILE A 99 12.33 3.62 8.23
C ILE A 99 13.79 3.26 7.90
N ARG A 100 13.97 1.98 7.54
CA ARG A 100 15.19 1.43 6.96
C ARG A 100 14.81 0.64 5.73
N TYR A 101 15.30 1.07 4.58
CA TYR A 101 15.02 0.41 3.31
C TYR A 101 15.90 -0.83 3.15
N LYS A 102 15.28 -1.94 2.72
CA LYS A 102 15.94 -3.23 2.50
C LYS A 102 15.39 -3.87 1.23
N ASN A 103 16.08 -4.89 0.73
CA ASN A 103 15.59 -5.75 -0.34
C ASN A 103 15.43 -7.17 0.19
N THR A 104 14.37 -7.41 0.96
CA THR A 104 14.13 -8.70 1.63
C THR A 104 14.05 -9.82 0.59
N ARG A 105 14.94 -10.82 0.69
CA ARG A 105 15.05 -11.94 -0.27
C ARG A 105 15.28 -11.50 -1.73
N GLY A 106 15.84 -10.31 -1.94
CA GLY A 106 16.00 -9.72 -3.29
C GLY A 106 14.68 -9.25 -3.92
N ILE A 107 13.57 -9.28 -3.19
CA ILE A 107 12.27 -8.82 -3.68
C ILE A 107 12.24 -7.30 -3.63
N GLN A 108 11.69 -6.67 -4.68
CA GLN A 108 11.60 -5.22 -4.77
C GLN A 108 10.22 -4.78 -5.26
N CYS A 109 9.64 -3.79 -4.59
CA CYS A 109 8.49 -3.07 -5.10
C CYS A 109 8.98 -2.03 -6.13
N VAL A 110 8.35 -2.00 -7.31
CA VAL A 110 8.74 -1.12 -8.42
C VAL A 110 7.61 -0.21 -8.90
N GLY A 111 6.47 -0.22 -8.21
CA GLY A 111 5.36 0.67 -8.48
C GLY A 111 4.23 0.49 -7.49
N ALA A 112 3.54 1.59 -7.16
CA ALA A 112 2.44 1.58 -6.22
C ALA A 112 1.28 2.46 -6.71
N ALA A 113 0.07 1.93 -6.63
CA ALA A 113 -1.16 2.70 -6.77
C ALA A 113 -1.90 2.69 -5.45
N HIS A 114 -2.49 3.82 -5.09
CA HIS A 114 -3.25 3.98 -3.85
C HIS A 114 -4.64 4.53 -4.18
N ALA A 115 -5.70 3.96 -3.61
CA ALA A 115 -7.05 4.49 -3.75
C ALA A 115 -7.67 4.80 -2.39
N HIS A 116 -8.38 5.93 -2.29
CA HIS A 116 -9.11 6.32 -1.08
C HIS A 116 -10.29 7.22 -1.43
N GLN A 117 -11.39 7.13 -0.68
CA GLN A 117 -12.63 7.90 -0.89
C GLN A 117 -12.55 9.41 -0.58
N ASP A 118 -11.37 9.94 -0.23
CA ASP A 118 -11.21 11.32 0.23
C ASP A 118 -10.56 12.12 -0.90
N GLU A 119 -11.40 12.84 -1.66
CA GLU A 119 -10.99 13.59 -2.84
C GLU A 119 -9.92 14.64 -2.52
N THR A 120 -10.08 15.37 -1.41
CA THR A 120 -9.11 16.41 -1.03
C THR A 120 -7.75 15.79 -0.69
N LYS A 121 -7.75 14.67 0.05
CA LYS A 121 -6.52 13.94 0.39
C LYS A 121 -5.86 13.36 -0.86
N MET A 122 -6.62 12.71 -1.75
CA MET A 122 -6.06 12.10 -2.95
C MET A 122 -5.54 13.13 -3.94
N ALA A 123 -6.24 14.26 -4.15
CA ALA A 123 -5.73 15.35 -4.98
C ALA A 123 -4.45 15.98 -4.41
N LEU A 124 -4.38 16.15 -3.09
CA LEU A 124 -3.17 16.62 -2.42
C LEU A 124 -2.02 15.63 -2.58
N TYR A 125 -2.27 14.33 -2.42
CA TYR A 125 -1.22 13.32 -2.51
C TYR A 125 -0.73 13.16 -3.94
N GLU A 126 -1.64 13.14 -4.91
CA GLU A 126 -1.31 13.09 -6.34
C GLU A 126 -0.47 14.30 -6.75
N SER A 127 -0.86 15.51 -6.36
CA SER A 127 -0.11 16.72 -6.73
C SER A 127 1.27 16.83 -6.08
N LYS A 128 1.46 16.26 -4.89
CA LYS A 128 2.70 16.42 -4.12
C LYS A 128 3.66 15.23 -4.20
N PHE A 129 3.13 14.02 -4.36
CA PHE A 129 3.88 12.78 -4.13
C PHE A 129 3.80 11.81 -5.29
N SER A 130 3.00 12.10 -6.33
CA SER A 130 3.01 11.25 -7.52
C SER A 130 4.37 11.24 -8.20
N SER A 131 4.64 10.15 -8.90
CA SER A 131 5.82 9.95 -9.75
C SER A 131 5.43 9.02 -10.88
N GLU A 132 6.34 8.78 -11.84
CA GLU A 132 6.11 7.83 -12.94
C GLU A 132 5.72 6.41 -12.47
N ARG A 133 5.99 6.07 -11.21
CA ARG A 133 5.74 4.75 -10.62
C ARG A 133 4.88 4.79 -9.36
N GLU A 134 4.39 5.95 -8.95
CA GLU A 134 3.47 6.08 -7.82
C GLU A 134 2.35 7.07 -8.11
N HIS A 135 1.09 6.64 -7.95
CA HIS A 135 -0.06 7.50 -8.15
C HIS A 135 -1.16 7.27 -7.10
N PHE A 136 -1.99 8.30 -6.90
CA PHE A 136 -3.04 8.39 -5.88
C PHE A 136 -4.38 8.71 -6.53
N PHE A 137 -5.38 7.86 -6.31
CA PHE A 137 -6.65 7.89 -7.03
C PHE A 137 -7.84 7.99 -6.07
N LEU A 138 -8.87 8.71 -6.51
CA LEU A 138 -10.18 8.66 -5.87
C LEU A 138 -10.93 7.35 -6.19
N ASP A 139 -10.77 6.87 -7.42
CA ASP A 139 -11.47 5.70 -7.96
C ASP A 139 -10.56 4.46 -7.96
N PRO A 140 -10.92 3.40 -7.22
CA PRO A 140 -10.20 2.12 -7.21
C PRO A 140 -10.06 1.48 -8.60
N MET A 141 -11.03 1.66 -9.50
CA MET A 141 -10.98 1.07 -10.84
C MET A 141 -9.89 1.71 -11.69
N GLN A 142 -9.75 3.03 -11.61
CA GLN A 142 -8.69 3.77 -12.30
C GLN A 142 -7.31 3.41 -11.75
N ALA A 143 -7.18 3.29 -10.43
CA ALA A 143 -5.95 2.84 -9.78
C ALA A 143 -5.53 1.44 -10.26
N MET A 144 -6.48 0.50 -10.29
CA MET A 144 -6.25 -0.86 -10.76
C MET A 144 -5.85 -0.89 -12.24
N GLN A 145 -6.55 -0.15 -13.10
CA GLN A 145 -6.22 -0.09 -14.52
C GLN A 145 -4.81 0.49 -14.73
N TRP A 146 -4.46 1.56 -14.02
CA TRP A 146 -3.14 2.17 -14.14
C TRP A 146 -2.04 1.21 -13.71
N ILE A 147 -2.15 0.61 -12.51
CA ILE A 147 -1.11 -0.26 -11.98
C ILE A 147 -0.99 -1.54 -12.81
N GLU A 148 -2.08 -2.10 -13.34
CA GLU A 148 -2.02 -3.27 -14.22
C GLU A 148 -1.23 -3.01 -15.51
N ASN A 149 -1.31 -1.79 -16.05
CA ASN A 149 -0.60 -1.38 -17.26
C ASN A 149 0.83 -0.89 -17.00
N LEU A 150 1.20 -0.61 -15.75
CA LEU A 150 2.56 -0.20 -15.40
C LEU A 150 3.58 -1.29 -15.74
N GLU A 151 4.61 -0.92 -16.52
CA GLU A 151 5.71 -1.80 -16.88
C GLU A 151 6.65 -2.08 -15.69
N ILE A 152 7.03 -3.35 -15.55
CA ILE A 152 7.92 -3.82 -14.50
C ILE A 152 9.36 -3.70 -14.98
N THR A 153 10.03 -2.64 -14.56
CA THR A 153 11.47 -2.47 -14.70
C THR A 153 12.08 -2.16 -13.34
N LYS A 154 13.38 -2.36 -13.19
CA LYS A 154 14.07 -1.99 -11.95
C LYS A 154 14.01 -0.47 -11.79
N VAL A 155 13.71 -0.02 -10.58
CA VAL A 155 13.87 1.38 -10.21
C VAL A 155 15.37 1.65 -10.12
N HIS A 156 15.89 2.47 -11.04
CA HIS A 156 17.25 2.99 -10.94
C HIS A 156 17.21 4.15 -9.93
N SER A 157 17.62 3.85 -8.70
CA SER A 157 17.88 4.84 -7.64
C SER A 157 19.25 5.47 -7.83
#